data_AF-A0A7Z7PXQ6-F1
#
_entry.id   AF-A0A7Z7PXQ6-F1
#
_cell.length_a   1.000
_cell.length_b   1.000
_cell.length_c   1.000
_cell.angle_alpha   90.00
_cell.angle_beta   90.00
_cell.angle_gamma   90.00
#
_symmetry.space_group_name_H-M   'P 1'
#
loop_
_entity.id
_entity.type
_entity.pdbx_description
1 polymer ?
#
loop_
_entity_poly.entity_id
_entity_poly.type
_entity_poly.pdbx_seq_one_letter_code
_entity_poly.pdbx_strand_id
1 'polypeptide(L)'
;MEKKKNLGIELKRLISQKPLENTEYYQFSIYSEENSKFSYTFMTNWCGNDENNPLIEIREPSLIIPDIAIQLFKDIKEPLLVINNKHDFGYFMHLFGGNGLITKGLCELYLPELIKPKKNIKTYYGGYHNIESIPKTKFNRAATPKLRMRILKRDNLRCKICGASPQNNEHVELHLHHITPHSQGGLTEEKNLITLCHTCHKGLEPHLDYSLYSLINIGMLSDYTHRDEYIERIKNNVKLGIERITKRKNLPPLARA
;
A
#
# COMPACT_ATOMS: atom_id res chain seq x y z
N MET A 1 6.36 6.11 -33.20
CA MET A 1 6.62 7.43 -32.59
C MET A 1 5.33 8.21 -32.29
N GLU A 2 4.39 8.23 -33.23
CA GLU A 2 3.11 8.97 -33.15
C GLU A 2 2.17 8.53 -32.00
N LYS A 3 1.99 7.22 -31.78
CA LYS A 3 1.21 6.69 -30.64
C LYS A 3 1.77 7.07 -29.26
N LYS A 4 3.09 7.12 -29.10
CA LYS A 4 3.74 7.58 -27.85
C LYS A 4 3.54 9.09 -27.64
N LYS A 5 3.58 9.87 -28.72
CA LYS A 5 3.28 11.31 -28.71
C LYS A 5 1.84 11.57 -28.22
N ASN A 6 0.88 10.77 -28.67
CA ASN A 6 -0.52 10.89 -28.25
C ASN A 6 -0.74 10.54 -26.76
N LEU A 7 -0.09 9.47 -26.25
CA LEU A 7 -0.17 9.11 -24.82
C LEU A 7 0.33 10.20 -23.87
N GLY A 8 1.42 10.89 -24.24
CA GLY A 8 1.94 12.00 -23.45
C GLY A 8 1.00 13.21 -23.42
N ILE A 9 0.25 13.44 -24.51
CA ILE A 9 -0.77 14.49 -24.57
C ILE A 9 -1.94 14.14 -23.66
N GLU A 10 -2.45 12.91 -23.73
CA GLU A 10 -3.54 12.45 -22.86
C GLU A 10 -3.15 12.50 -21.38
N LEU A 11 -1.95 12.04 -21.02
CA LEU A 11 -1.49 12.10 -19.63
C LEU A 11 -1.45 13.55 -19.11
N LYS A 12 -0.90 14.49 -19.89
CA LYS A 12 -0.89 15.91 -19.54
C LYS A 12 -2.31 16.47 -19.41
N ARG A 13 -3.20 16.10 -20.34
CA ARG A 13 -4.62 16.50 -20.30
C ARG A 13 -5.28 16.01 -19.01
N LEU A 14 -5.11 14.74 -18.63
CA LEU A 14 -5.71 14.17 -17.41
C LEU A 14 -5.18 14.82 -16.12
N ILE A 15 -3.91 15.27 -16.11
CA ILE A 15 -3.31 15.99 -14.98
C ILE A 15 -3.86 17.43 -14.89
N SER A 16 -4.12 18.08 -16.03
CA SER A 16 -4.56 19.49 -16.07
C SER A 16 -6.07 19.68 -16.09
N GLN A 17 -6.85 18.63 -16.42
CA GLN A 17 -8.30 18.77 -16.54
C GLN A 17 -8.95 19.02 -15.17
N LYS A 18 -10.06 19.74 -15.19
CA LYS A 18 -10.79 20.08 -13.97
C LYS A 18 -11.84 19.01 -13.64
N PRO A 19 -12.15 18.81 -12.34
CA PRO A 19 -13.34 18.09 -11.91
C PRO A 19 -14.61 18.74 -12.50
N LEU A 20 -15.65 17.94 -12.67
CA LEU A 20 -16.99 18.39 -13.07
C LEU A 20 -17.69 19.05 -11.88
N GLU A 21 -18.50 20.07 -12.17
CA GLU A 21 -19.32 20.72 -11.16
C GLU A 21 -20.37 19.76 -10.58
N ASN A 22 -20.71 19.96 -9.30
CA ASN A 22 -21.74 19.18 -8.58
C ASN A 22 -21.59 17.65 -8.70
N THR A 23 -20.34 17.17 -8.87
CA THR A 23 -20.04 15.76 -9.06
C THR A 23 -19.20 15.25 -7.90
N GLU A 24 -19.59 14.10 -7.36
CA GLU A 24 -18.89 13.42 -6.27
C GLU A 24 -17.70 12.60 -6.80
N TYR A 25 -16.60 12.59 -6.04
CA TYR A 25 -15.37 11.90 -6.42
C TYR A 25 -14.82 11.03 -5.30
N TYR A 26 -14.16 9.94 -5.69
CA TYR A 26 -13.26 9.15 -4.85
C TYR A 26 -11.81 9.38 -5.27
N GLN A 27 -10.90 9.34 -4.31
CA GLN A 27 -9.48 9.14 -4.59
C GLN A 27 -9.22 7.64 -4.69
N PHE A 28 -8.63 7.21 -5.80
CA PHE A 28 -8.28 5.82 -6.05
C PHE A 28 -6.87 5.74 -6.63
N SER A 29 -5.98 5.01 -5.96
CA SER A 29 -4.65 4.73 -6.50
C SER A 29 -4.54 3.30 -6.99
N ILE A 30 -3.81 3.07 -8.08
CA ILE A 30 -3.50 1.73 -8.59
C ILE A 30 -2.06 1.64 -9.12
N TYR A 31 -1.34 0.62 -8.70
CA TYR A 31 0.07 0.42 -9.01
C TYR A 31 0.36 -1.03 -9.37
N SER A 32 1.25 -1.26 -10.34
CA SER A 32 1.81 -2.59 -10.60
C SER A 32 2.73 -3.01 -9.46
N GLU A 33 2.60 -4.26 -9.05
CA GLU A 33 3.54 -4.96 -8.20
C GLU A 33 4.41 -5.93 -9.01
N GLU A 34 5.35 -6.60 -8.33
CA GLU A 34 6.08 -7.73 -8.89
C GLU A 34 5.12 -8.83 -9.40
N ASN A 35 5.58 -9.60 -10.40
CA ASN A 35 4.81 -10.69 -11.01
C ASN A 35 3.49 -10.27 -11.67
N SER A 36 3.42 -9.04 -12.20
CA SER A 36 2.26 -8.53 -12.95
C SER A 36 0.96 -8.45 -12.13
N LYS A 37 1.07 -8.40 -10.79
CA LYS A 37 -0.06 -8.10 -9.92
C LYS A 37 -0.30 -6.60 -9.85
N PHE A 38 -1.49 -6.20 -9.41
CA PHE A 38 -1.84 -4.81 -9.15
C PHE A 38 -2.28 -4.66 -7.70
N SER A 39 -1.80 -3.61 -7.06
CA SER A 39 -2.33 -3.15 -5.78
C SER A 39 -3.10 -1.86 -5.99
N TYR A 40 -4.15 -1.69 -5.20
CA TYR A 40 -4.98 -0.50 -5.24
C TYR A 40 -5.31 -0.04 -3.83
N THR A 41 -5.66 1.24 -3.71
CA THR A 41 -6.13 1.82 -2.45
C THR A 41 -7.13 2.93 -2.74
N PHE A 42 -7.96 3.22 -1.74
CA PHE A 42 -8.79 4.41 -1.68
C PHE A 42 -8.39 5.23 -0.47
N MET A 43 -8.60 6.54 -0.53
CA MET A 43 -8.85 7.28 0.71
C MET A 43 -10.17 6.79 1.30
N THR A 44 -10.17 6.49 2.59
CA THR A 44 -11.30 5.84 3.26
C THR A 44 -11.70 6.57 4.54
N ASN A 45 -12.95 6.41 4.96
CA ASN A 45 -13.50 6.87 6.22
C ASN A 45 -13.87 5.66 7.06
N TRP A 46 -13.90 5.89 8.36
CA TRP A 46 -14.32 4.90 9.34
C TRP A 46 -15.85 4.80 9.36
N CYS A 47 -16.37 3.58 9.31
CA CYS A 47 -17.80 3.26 9.36
C CYS A 47 -18.20 2.57 10.67
N GLY A 48 -17.23 2.21 11.52
CA GLY A 48 -17.44 1.40 12.71
C GLY A 48 -16.29 0.43 12.95
N ASN A 49 -16.34 -0.28 14.07
CA ASN A 49 -15.44 -1.39 14.36
C ASN A 49 -16.15 -2.72 14.08
N ASP A 50 -15.38 -3.76 13.79
CA ASP A 50 -15.91 -5.11 13.73
C ASP A 50 -16.47 -5.53 15.09
N GLU A 51 -17.64 -6.16 15.08
CA GLU A 51 -18.36 -6.57 16.29
C GLU A 51 -17.58 -7.58 17.14
N ASN A 52 -16.73 -8.41 16.52
CA ASN A 52 -15.99 -9.47 17.20
C ASN A 52 -14.57 -9.07 17.58
N ASN A 53 -14.00 -8.08 16.87
CA ASN A 53 -12.65 -7.61 17.13
C ASN A 53 -12.55 -6.09 16.95
N PRO A 54 -12.52 -5.30 18.04
CA PRO A 54 -12.49 -3.85 17.96
C PRO A 54 -11.21 -3.28 17.32
N LEU A 55 -10.15 -4.09 17.16
CA LEU A 55 -8.93 -3.68 16.45
C LEU A 55 -9.10 -3.70 14.92
N ILE A 56 -10.18 -4.28 14.43
CA ILE A 56 -10.55 -4.29 13.01
C ILE A 56 -11.56 -3.17 12.79
N GLU A 57 -11.25 -2.27 11.87
CA GLU A 57 -12.13 -1.20 11.45
C GLU A 57 -12.90 -1.58 10.17
N ILE A 58 -14.18 -1.27 10.13
CA ILE A 58 -14.97 -1.26 8.90
C ILE A 58 -14.74 0.10 8.25
N ARG A 59 -14.24 0.11 7.01
CA ARG A 59 -13.93 1.32 6.27
C ARG A 59 -14.43 1.23 4.84
N GLU A 60 -14.90 2.35 4.30
CA GLU A 60 -15.35 2.50 2.92
C GLU A 60 -14.64 3.67 2.24
N PRO A 61 -14.62 3.77 0.91
CA PRO A 61 -14.07 4.93 0.23
C PRO A 61 -14.78 6.23 0.63
N SER A 62 -14.00 7.26 0.92
CA SER A 62 -14.53 8.58 1.27
C SER A 62 -14.79 9.42 0.05
N LEU A 63 -15.91 10.12 0.05
CA LEU A 63 -16.12 11.22 -0.87
C LEU A 63 -15.08 12.32 -0.60
N ILE A 64 -14.42 12.76 -1.67
CA ILE A 64 -13.30 13.68 -1.63
C ILE A 64 -13.72 15.03 -2.20
N ILE A 65 -13.37 16.10 -1.49
CA ILE A 65 -13.47 17.46 -2.01
C ILE A 65 -12.37 17.65 -3.07
N PRO A 66 -12.71 17.79 -4.36
CA PRO A 66 -11.72 17.71 -5.44
C PRO A 66 -10.58 18.72 -5.33
N ASP A 67 -10.89 19.97 -5.01
CA ASP A 67 -9.91 21.06 -4.94
C ASP A 67 -8.88 20.82 -3.83
N ILE A 68 -9.32 20.30 -2.68
CA ILE A 68 -8.44 19.95 -1.56
C ILE A 68 -7.51 18.82 -1.97
N ALA A 69 -8.02 17.77 -2.62
CA ALA A 69 -7.19 16.67 -3.08
C ALA A 69 -6.17 17.10 -4.14
N ILE A 70 -6.58 17.92 -5.11
CA ILE A 70 -5.68 18.46 -6.12
C ILE A 70 -4.56 19.27 -5.47
N GLN A 71 -4.87 20.11 -4.48
CA GLN A 71 -3.85 20.88 -3.77
C GLN A 71 -2.92 19.97 -2.95
N LEU A 72 -3.47 19.01 -2.21
CA LEU A 72 -2.70 18.04 -1.43
C LEU A 72 -1.67 17.29 -2.28
N PHE A 73 -2.10 16.74 -3.42
CA PHE A 73 -1.22 15.99 -4.31
C PHE A 73 -0.14 16.88 -4.97
N LYS A 74 -0.46 18.16 -5.24
CA LYS A 74 0.55 19.14 -5.67
C LYS A 74 1.60 19.41 -4.59
N ASP A 75 1.18 19.56 -3.33
CA ASP A 75 2.08 19.87 -2.21
C ASP A 75 3.09 18.74 -1.96
N ILE A 76 2.63 17.48 -2.05
CA ILE A 76 3.51 16.29 -1.98
C ILE A 76 4.23 15.97 -3.31
N LYS A 77 4.03 16.81 -4.34
CA LYS A 77 4.63 16.70 -5.67
C LYS A 77 4.36 15.34 -6.32
N GLU A 78 3.15 14.83 -6.18
CA GLU A 78 2.69 13.61 -6.85
C GLU A 78 1.62 13.94 -7.91
N PRO A 79 1.59 13.22 -9.05
CA PRO A 79 0.56 13.41 -10.04
C PRO A 79 -0.77 12.85 -9.54
N LEU A 80 -1.85 13.60 -9.81
CA LEU A 80 -3.24 13.18 -9.63
C LEU A 80 -3.97 13.36 -10.96
N LEU A 81 -4.48 12.26 -11.51
CA LEU A 81 -5.22 12.26 -12.78
C LEU A 81 -6.70 12.42 -12.47
N VAL A 82 -7.34 13.48 -12.98
CA VAL A 82 -8.79 13.65 -12.85
C VAL A 82 -9.47 12.79 -13.91
N ILE A 83 -10.46 11.98 -13.52
CA ILE A 83 -11.11 10.97 -14.36
C ILE A 83 -12.62 11.23 -14.38
N ASN A 84 -13.09 11.89 -15.44
CA ASN A 84 -14.44 12.42 -15.52
C ASN A 84 -15.43 11.52 -16.27
N ASN A 85 -14.92 10.71 -17.20
CA ASN A 85 -15.76 9.92 -18.10
C ASN A 85 -15.14 8.54 -18.38
N LYS A 86 -15.91 7.68 -19.07
CA LYS A 86 -15.50 6.32 -19.43
C LYS A 86 -14.19 6.25 -20.22
N HIS A 87 -13.92 7.22 -21.08
CA HIS A 87 -12.72 7.24 -21.90
C HIS A 87 -11.48 7.53 -21.05
N ASP A 88 -11.56 8.52 -20.15
CA ASP A 88 -10.52 8.80 -19.16
C ASP A 88 -10.27 7.59 -18.25
N PHE A 89 -11.35 6.93 -17.81
CA PHE A 89 -11.28 5.74 -16.96
C PHE A 89 -10.53 4.61 -17.66
N GLY A 90 -10.74 4.42 -18.97
CA GLY A 90 -9.99 3.46 -19.78
C GLY A 90 -8.49 3.75 -19.81
N TYR A 91 -8.09 5.01 -20.01
CA TYR A 91 -6.67 5.40 -19.94
C TYR A 91 -6.08 5.14 -18.56
N PHE A 92 -6.80 5.52 -17.51
CA PHE A 92 -6.33 5.35 -16.15
C PHE A 92 -6.15 3.86 -15.80
N MET A 93 -7.18 3.04 -16.00
CA MET A 93 -7.15 1.62 -15.59
C MET A 93 -6.25 0.75 -16.46
N HIS A 94 -6.10 1.08 -17.75
CA HIS A 94 -5.37 0.22 -18.68
C HIS A 94 -3.96 0.70 -19.01
N LEU A 95 -3.61 1.96 -18.77
CA LEU A 95 -2.34 2.53 -19.19
C LEU A 95 -1.59 3.21 -18.06
N PHE A 96 -2.18 4.22 -17.42
CA PHE A 96 -1.41 5.09 -16.54
C PHE A 96 -1.35 4.57 -15.10
N GLY A 97 -2.50 4.20 -14.53
CA GLY A 97 -2.64 4.00 -13.09
C GLY A 97 -2.16 5.23 -12.30
N GLY A 98 -1.50 5.00 -11.17
CA GLY A 98 -1.09 6.08 -10.27
C GLY A 98 -2.25 6.55 -9.42
N ASN A 99 -2.25 7.82 -9.02
CA ASN A 99 -3.34 8.43 -8.26
C ASN A 99 -4.40 8.98 -9.21
N GLY A 100 -5.64 8.56 -9.02
CA GLY A 100 -6.81 9.03 -9.75
C GLY A 100 -7.80 9.72 -8.84
N LEU A 101 -8.44 10.78 -9.33
CA LEU A 101 -9.64 11.36 -8.77
C LEU A 101 -10.80 10.99 -9.69
N ILE A 102 -11.57 9.98 -9.30
CA ILE A 102 -12.55 9.30 -10.17
C ILE A 102 -13.95 9.63 -9.72
N THR A 103 -14.84 9.96 -10.65
CA THR A 103 -16.24 10.22 -10.30
C THR A 103 -16.86 8.99 -9.62
N LYS A 104 -17.71 9.24 -8.62
CA LYS A 104 -18.44 8.20 -7.89
C LYS A 104 -19.20 7.27 -8.84
N GLY A 105 -19.92 7.84 -9.82
CA GLY A 105 -20.70 7.07 -10.79
C GLY A 105 -19.85 6.12 -11.64
N LEU A 106 -18.60 6.47 -11.98
CA LEU A 106 -17.70 5.54 -12.67
C LEU A 106 -17.25 4.41 -11.75
N CYS A 107 -16.98 4.69 -10.47
CA CYS A 107 -16.64 3.66 -9.49
C CYS A 107 -17.83 2.73 -9.22
N GLU A 108 -19.05 3.24 -9.11
CA GLU A 108 -20.26 2.44 -8.96
C GLU A 108 -20.50 1.53 -10.17
N LEU A 109 -20.26 2.05 -11.38
CA LEU A 109 -20.47 1.30 -12.61
C LEU A 109 -19.40 0.22 -12.85
N TYR A 110 -18.12 0.53 -12.59
CA TYR A 110 -17.01 -0.34 -12.98
C TYR A 110 -16.29 -1.03 -11.83
N LEU A 111 -16.42 -0.54 -10.60
CA LEU A 111 -15.74 -1.03 -9.41
C LEU A 111 -16.70 -1.25 -8.21
N PRO A 112 -17.93 -1.78 -8.40
CA PRO A 112 -18.94 -1.82 -7.33
C PRO A 112 -18.50 -2.62 -6.11
N GLU A 113 -17.74 -3.70 -6.30
CA GLU A 113 -17.20 -4.52 -5.19
C GLU A 113 -16.04 -3.84 -4.46
N LEU A 114 -15.38 -2.87 -5.08
CA LEU A 114 -14.26 -2.18 -4.45
C LEU A 114 -14.70 -1.04 -3.55
N ILE A 115 -15.90 -0.48 -3.79
CA ILE A 115 -16.45 0.63 -3.02
C ILE A 115 -17.30 0.23 -1.82
N LYS A 116 -17.55 -1.06 -1.64
CA LYS A 116 -18.25 -1.55 -0.44
C LYS A 116 -17.41 -1.35 0.82
N PRO A 117 -18.02 -1.17 2.00
CA PRO A 117 -17.33 -1.21 3.27
C PRO A 117 -16.58 -2.53 3.43
N LYS A 118 -15.33 -2.45 3.90
CA LYS A 118 -14.46 -3.61 4.11
C LYS A 118 -13.82 -3.58 5.48
N LYS A 119 -13.49 -4.78 5.97
CA LYS A 119 -12.72 -4.95 7.20
C LYS A 119 -11.24 -4.64 6.93
N ASN A 120 -10.70 -3.74 7.74
CA ASN A 120 -9.34 -3.24 7.62
C ASN A 120 -8.63 -3.31 8.97
N ILE A 121 -7.33 -3.56 8.94
CA ILE A 121 -6.46 -3.47 10.11
C ILE A 121 -5.52 -2.29 9.95
N LYS A 122 -5.29 -1.57 11.05
CA LYS A 122 -4.34 -0.46 11.08
C LYS A 122 -2.92 -0.99 10.88
N THR A 123 -2.15 -0.26 10.10
CA THR A 123 -0.74 -0.54 9.85
C THR A 123 0.13 0.28 10.77
N TYR A 124 1.36 -0.17 11.01
CA TYR A 124 2.28 0.55 11.88
C TYR A 124 2.64 1.98 11.41
N TYR A 125 2.54 2.25 10.10
CA TYR A 125 2.82 3.56 9.50
C TYR A 125 1.56 4.43 9.34
N GLY A 126 0.48 4.09 10.08
CA GLY A 126 -0.72 4.92 10.13
C GLY A 126 -1.71 4.72 8.98
N GLY A 127 -1.40 3.88 7.99
CA GLY A 127 -2.35 3.45 6.95
C GLY A 127 -3.23 2.27 7.38
N TYR A 128 -4.00 1.74 6.43
CA TYR A 128 -4.91 0.60 6.62
C TYR A 128 -4.71 -0.46 5.54
N HIS A 129 -4.82 -1.73 5.92
CA HIS A 129 -4.87 -2.86 4.97
C HIS A 129 -6.16 -3.62 5.11
N ASN A 130 -6.76 -3.95 3.97
CA ASN A 130 -7.87 -4.89 3.92
C ASN A 130 -7.43 -6.25 4.47
N ILE A 131 -8.21 -6.85 5.38
CA ILE A 131 -7.79 -8.09 6.05
C ILE A 131 -7.80 -9.31 5.12
N GLU A 132 -8.61 -9.29 4.06
CA GLU A 132 -8.75 -10.38 3.09
C GLU A 132 -7.55 -10.44 2.14
N SER A 133 -6.86 -9.32 1.91
CA SER A 133 -5.61 -9.28 1.14
C SER A 133 -4.39 -9.73 1.95
N ILE A 134 -4.53 -9.86 3.27
CA ILE A 134 -3.44 -10.23 4.18
C ILE A 134 -3.40 -11.76 4.35
N PRO A 135 -2.23 -12.42 4.17
CA PRO A 135 -2.11 -13.84 4.48
C PRO A 135 -2.46 -14.14 5.94
N LYS A 136 -3.34 -15.14 6.17
CA LYS A 136 -3.82 -15.53 7.52
C LYS A 136 -2.67 -15.76 8.53
N THR A 137 -1.52 -16.25 8.06
CA THR A 137 -0.33 -16.47 8.89
C THR A 137 0.20 -15.22 9.59
N LYS A 138 -0.05 -14.02 9.04
CA LYS A 138 0.35 -12.75 9.67
C LYS A 138 -0.49 -12.38 10.89
N PHE A 139 -1.68 -12.97 11.05
CA PHE A 139 -2.51 -12.75 12.24
C PHE A 139 -2.11 -13.65 13.42
N ASN A 140 -1.29 -14.68 13.18
CA ASN A 140 -0.81 -15.55 14.25
C ASN A 140 0.19 -14.81 15.14
N ARG A 141 0.09 -14.94 16.47
CA ARG A 141 1.06 -14.35 17.39
C ARG A 141 2.49 -14.89 17.18
N ALA A 142 2.63 -16.18 16.90
CA ALA A 142 3.93 -16.79 16.67
C ALA A 142 4.38 -16.63 15.21
N ALA A 143 5.61 -16.15 15.01
CA ALA A 143 6.24 -16.13 13.69
C ALA A 143 6.54 -17.55 13.20
N THR A 144 6.37 -17.80 11.91
CA THR A 144 6.81 -19.05 11.30
C THR A 144 8.33 -19.20 11.42
N PRO A 145 8.89 -20.43 11.46
CA PRO A 145 10.34 -20.62 11.52
C PRO A 145 11.10 -19.89 10.38
N LYS A 146 10.50 -19.86 9.18
CA LYS A 146 11.06 -19.15 8.02
C LYS A 146 11.09 -17.63 8.23
N LEU A 147 10.01 -17.05 8.74
CA LEU A 147 9.97 -15.62 9.07
C LEU A 147 10.94 -15.29 10.19
N ARG A 148 11.00 -16.14 11.23
CA ARG A 148 11.93 -15.98 12.36
C ARG A 148 13.37 -15.91 11.90
N MET A 149 13.80 -16.88 11.09
CA MET A 149 15.17 -16.91 10.59
C MET A 149 15.48 -15.72 9.67
N ARG A 150 14.50 -15.25 8.89
CA ARG A 150 14.68 -14.07 8.04
C ARG A 150 14.97 -12.82 8.87
N ILE A 151 14.20 -12.59 9.93
CA ILE A 151 14.37 -11.42 10.80
C ILE A 151 15.69 -11.50 11.56
N LEU A 152 16.04 -12.67 12.10
CA LEU A 152 17.33 -12.89 12.75
C LEU A 152 18.50 -12.59 11.80
N LYS A 153 18.41 -12.98 10.52
CA LYS A 153 19.42 -12.66 9.50
C LYS A 153 19.47 -11.17 9.17
N ARG A 154 18.32 -10.52 8.97
CA ARG A 154 18.22 -9.06 8.75
C ARG A 154 18.91 -8.29 9.89
N ASP A 155 18.72 -8.77 11.11
CA ASP A 155 19.25 -8.14 12.32
C ASP A 155 20.67 -8.62 12.67
N ASN A 156 21.36 -9.30 11.74
CA ASN A 156 22.74 -9.80 11.90
C ASN A 156 22.95 -10.67 13.15
N LEU A 157 21.93 -11.46 13.52
CA LEU A 157 21.95 -12.33 14.70
C LEU A 157 22.35 -11.57 15.98
N ARG A 158 21.86 -10.33 16.09
CA ARG A 158 22.19 -9.39 17.18
C ARG A 158 20.94 -8.73 17.72
N CYS A 159 20.95 -8.47 19.02
CA CYS A 159 19.99 -7.57 19.63
C CYS A 159 20.10 -6.19 18.98
N LYS A 160 18.99 -5.67 18.48
CA LYS A 160 18.96 -4.37 17.81
C LYS A 160 19.08 -3.16 18.74
N ILE A 161 18.90 -3.37 20.05
CA ILE A 161 19.09 -2.32 21.07
C ILE A 161 20.54 -2.31 21.56
N CYS A 162 21.06 -3.43 22.06
CA CYS A 162 22.38 -3.47 22.75
C CYS A 162 23.51 -4.14 21.96
N GLY A 163 23.23 -4.76 20.80
CA GLY A 163 24.23 -5.44 19.99
C GLY A 163 24.66 -6.83 20.46
N ALA A 164 24.13 -7.33 21.59
CA ALA A 164 24.43 -8.67 22.11
C ALA A 164 24.13 -9.76 21.07
N SER A 165 25.02 -10.76 20.97
CA SER A 165 24.92 -11.85 19.99
C SER A 165 25.32 -13.19 20.60
N PRO A 166 24.63 -14.28 20.24
CA PRO A 166 25.06 -15.65 20.53
C PRO A 166 26.46 -15.97 19.98
N GLN A 167 26.94 -15.25 18.95
CA GLN A 167 28.28 -15.43 18.38
C GLN A 167 29.41 -15.07 19.36
N ASN A 168 29.15 -14.13 20.26
CA ASN A 168 30.15 -13.60 21.19
C ASN A 168 29.92 -14.09 22.63
N ASN A 169 28.74 -14.62 22.92
CA ASN A 169 28.35 -15.15 24.24
C ASN A 169 27.20 -16.15 24.06
N GLU A 170 27.46 -17.43 24.34
CA GLU A 170 26.51 -18.53 24.17
C GLU A 170 25.27 -18.44 25.07
N HIS A 171 25.32 -17.65 26.15
CA HIS A 171 24.18 -17.43 27.05
C HIS A 171 23.19 -16.37 26.53
N VAL A 172 23.49 -15.70 25.41
CA VAL A 172 22.57 -14.72 24.81
C VAL A 172 21.46 -15.44 24.07
N GLU A 173 20.24 -15.37 24.60
CA GLU A 173 19.03 -15.78 23.88
C GLU A 173 18.43 -14.60 23.11
N LEU A 174 18.11 -14.82 21.82
CA LEU A 174 17.45 -13.84 20.97
C LEU A 174 15.96 -14.17 20.76
N HIS A 175 15.13 -13.17 20.98
CA HIS A 175 13.68 -13.21 20.81
C HIS A 175 13.25 -12.27 19.69
N LEU A 176 12.10 -12.58 19.09
CA LEU A 176 11.43 -11.63 18.21
C LEU A 176 10.41 -10.87 19.03
N HIS A 177 10.48 -9.55 18.97
CA HIS A 177 9.55 -8.62 19.57
C HIS A 177 8.65 -8.01 18.50
N HIS A 178 7.35 -7.89 18.79
CA HIS A 178 6.43 -7.11 17.97
C HIS A 178 6.52 -5.64 18.37
N ILE A 179 6.98 -4.77 17.46
CA ILE A 179 7.13 -3.33 17.75
C ILE A 179 5.76 -2.73 18.07
N THR A 180 4.78 -2.90 17.18
CA THR A 180 3.37 -2.76 17.52
C THR A 180 2.89 -4.09 18.10
N PRO A 181 2.47 -4.15 19.38
CA PRO A 181 2.06 -5.39 20.01
C PRO A 181 0.92 -6.10 19.26
N HIS A 182 0.97 -7.45 19.27
CA HIS A 182 -0.11 -8.26 18.68
C HIS A 182 -1.48 -7.96 19.31
N SER A 183 -1.52 -7.70 20.62
CA SER A 183 -2.72 -7.28 21.36
C SER A 183 -3.29 -5.91 20.94
N GLN A 184 -2.54 -5.12 20.17
CA GLN A 184 -2.95 -3.83 19.61
C GLN A 184 -3.09 -3.88 18.09
N GLY A 185 -3.19 -5.08 17.51
CA GLY A 185 -3.40 -5.28 16.07
C GLY A 185 -2.11 -5.37 15.25
N GLY A 186 -0.96 -5.45 15.92
CA GLY A 186 0.33 -5.65 15.24
C GLY A 186 0.41 -6.98 14.52
N LEU A 187 0.57 -6.94 13.19
CA LEU A 187 0.75 -8.12 12.37
C LEU A 187 2.12 -8.78 12.61
N THR A 188 2.18 -10.10 12.51
CA THR A 188 3.40 -10.90 12.55
C THR A 188 4.06 -10.90 11.18
N GLU A 189 4.82 -9.85 10.92
CA GLU A 189 5.51 -9.63 9.65
C GLU A 189 6.85 -8.93 9.87
N GLU A 190 7.72 -9.05 8.86
CA GLU A 190 9.10 -8.57 8.91
C GLU A 190 9.19 -7.09 9.32
N LYS A 191 8.26 -6.27 8.82
CA LYS A 191 8.16 -4.83 9.10
C LYS A 191 7.66 -4.46 10.50
N ASN A 192 7.15 -5.40 11.28
CA ASN A 192 6.69 -5.18 12.66
C ASN A 192 7.48 -6.02 13.68
N LEU A 193 8.49 -6.78 13.24
CA LEU A 193 9.25 -7.66 14.11
C LEU A 193 10.71 -7.21 14.20
N ILE A 194 11.26 -7.22 15.41
CA ILE A 194 12.64 -6.84 15.72
C ILE A 194 13.31 -7.89 16.62
N THR A 195 14.59 -8.14 16.40
CA THR A 195 15.39 -9.06 17.22
C THR A 195 15.91 -8.37 18.48
N LEU A 196 15.52 -8.85 19.66
CA LEU A 196 15.99 -8.37 20.97
C LEU A 196 16.60 -9.52 21.77
N CYS A 197 17.60 -9.25 22.61
CA CYS A 197 18.05 -10.24 23.60
C CYS A 197 17.05 -10.35 24.75
N HIS A 198 17.14 -11.41 25.56
CA HIS A 198 16.28 -11.65 26.72
C HIS A 198 16.14 -10.42 27.63
N THR A 199 17.26 -9.81 28.03
CA THR A 199 17.29 -8.63 28.92
C THR A 199 16.56 -7.43 28.31
N CYS A 200 16.87 -7.08 27.06
CA CYS A 200 16.21 -5.96 26.38
C CYS A 200 14.72 -6.24 26.15
N HIS A 201 14.35 -7.47 25.79
CA HIS A 201 12.95 -7.83 25.56
C HIS A 201 12.12 -7.76 26.85
N LYS A 202 12.64 -8.27 27.97
CA LYS A 202 11.97 -8.25 29.27
C LYS A 202 11.92 -6.86 29.90
N GLY A 203 12.94 -6.05 29.67
CA GLY A 203 13.05 -4.70 30.23
C GLY A 203 12.43 -3.60 29.36
N LEU A 204 11.88 -3.92 28.19
CA LEU A 204 11.29 -2.93 27.30
C LEU A 204 9.95 -2.44 27.85
N GLU A 205 9.93 -1.20 28.36
CA GLU A 205 8.76 -0.51 28.86
C GLU A 205 8.75 0.94 28.33
N PRO A 206 7.67 1.39 27.65
CA PRO A 206 6.51 0.60 27.24
C PRO A 206 6.85 -0.45 26.18
N HIS A 207 6.10 -1.55 26.15
CA HIS A 207 6.25 -2.59 25.12
C HIS A 207 6.01 -2.08 23.69
N LEU A 208 5.18 -1.04 23.53
CA LEU A 208 5.04 -0.28 22.29
C LEU A 208 6.05 0.87 22.29
N ASP A 209 7.12 0.72 21.52
CA ASP A 209 8.12 1.77 21.32
C ASP A 209 8.33 1.99 19.81
N TYR A 210 7.78 3.10 19.30
CA TYR A 210 7.88 3.47 17.89
C TYR A 210 9.33 3.76 17.44
N SER A 211 10.25 4.09 18.37
CA SER A 211 11.64 4.33 18.02
C SER A 211 12.33 3.07 17.47
N LEU A 212 11.86 1.88 17.85
CA LEU A 212 12.41 0.60 17.38
C LEU A 212 12.25 0.40 15.87
N TYR A 213 11.29 1.08 15.24
CA TYR A 213 11.14 1.07 13.79
C TYR A 213 12.37 1.66 13.08
N SER A 214 13.04 2.64 13.68
CA SER A 214 14.28 3.21 13.14
C SER A 214 15.44 2.19 13.10
N LEU A 215 15.39 1.18 13.98
CA LEU A 215 16.46 0.21 14.12
C LEU A 215 16.39 -0.91 13.07
N ILE A 216 15.23 -1.15 12.45
CA ILE A 216 15.02 -2.31 11.58
C ILE A 216 15.36 -2.09 10.10
N ASN A 217 15.94 -0.94 9.72
CA ASN A 217 16.39 -0.59 8.35
C ASN A 217 15.41 -1.02 7.24
N ILE A 218 14.12 -0.97 7.55
CA ILE A 218 13.06 -1.02 6.56
C ILE A 218 12.77 0.45 6.32
N GLY A 219 12.87 0.92 5.08
CA GLY A 219 12.78 2.34 4.69
C GLY A 219 11.48 3.00 5.16
N MET A 220 11.41 3.32 6.45
CA MET A 220 10.17 3.64 7.16
C MET A 220 9.94 5.14 7.31
N LEU A 221 10.95 5.94 7.02
CA LEU A 221 10.92 7.40 7.23
C LEU A 221 11.37 8.18 6.00
N SER A 222 11.56 7.52 4.86
CA SER A 222 11.93 8.19 3.62
C SER A 222 10.92 7.87 2.52
N ASP A 223 9.73 8.47 2.64
CA ASP A 223 8.87 8.75 1.47
C ASP A 223 9.66 9.50 0.36
N TYR A 224 10.79 10.11 0.70
CA TYR A 224 11.72 10.68 -0.27
C TYR A 224 12.53 9.64 -1.09
N THR A 225 12.82 8.44 -0.57
CA THR A 225 13.58 7.41 -1.32
C THR A 225 12.70 6.52 -2.20
N HIS A 226 11.38 6.60 -2.07
CA HIS A 226 10.45 5.83 -2.91
C HIS A 226 9.95 6.59 -4.12
N ARG A 227 10.33 7.86 -4.35
CA ARG A 227 9.96 8.57 -5.57
C ARG A 227 10.46 7.85 -6.83
N ASP A 228 11.69 7.35 -6.79
CA ASP A 228 12.26 6.60 -7.92
C ASP A 228 11.53 5.26 -8.11
N GLU A 229 11.22 4.55 -7.02
CA GLU A 229 10.44 3.31 -7.07
C GLU A 229 9.00 3.56 -7.58
N TYR A 230 8.37 4.65 -7.14
CA TYR A 230 7.06 5.12 -7.62
C TYR A 230 7.11 5.41 -9.11
N ILE A 231 8.10 6.19 -9.57
CA ILE A 231 8.29 6.50 -10.98
C ILE A 231 8.49 5.22 -11.79
N GLU A 232 9.28 4.26 -11.29
CA GLU A 232 9.46 2.96 -11.94
C GLU A 232 8.16 2.14 -11.98
N ARG A 233 7.35 2.14 -10.92
CA ARG A 233 6.02 1.52 -10.90
C ARG A 233 5.08 2.15 -11.92
N ILE A 234 5.06 3.48 -12.05
CA ILE A 234 4.26 4.18 -13.07
C ILE A 234 4.77 3.86 -14.49
N LYS A 235 6.08 3.86 -14.72
CA LYS A 235 6.65 3.45 -16.02
C LYS A 235 6.27 2.01 -16.36
N ASN A 236 6.28 1.12 -15.36
CA ASN A 236 5.90 -0.27 -15.53
C ASN A 236 4.40 -0.42 -15.82
N ASN A 237 3.52 0.36 -15.18
CA ASN A 237 2.09 0.42 -15.53
C ASN A 237 1.88 0.71 -17.02
N VAL A 238 2.54 1.75 -17.54
CA VAL A 238 2.44 2.15 -18.95
C VAL A 238 2.94 1.05 -19.87
N LYS A 239 4.07 0.42 -19.53
CA LYS A 239 4.62 -0.70 -20.29
C LYS A 239 3.63 -1.88 -20.34
N LEU A 240 3.19 -2.37 -19.17
CA LEU A 240 2.23 -3.47 -19.05
C LEU A 240 0.89 -3.17 -19.72
N GLY A 241 0.46 -1.91 -19.69
CA GLY A 241 -0.74 -1.44 -20.37
C GLY A 241 -0.64 -1.54 -21.89
N ILE A 242 0.45 -1.03 -22.47
CA ILE A 242 0.72 -1.14 -23.92
C ILE A 242 0.80 -2.61 -24.34
N GLU A 243 1.48 -3.45 -23.57
CA GLU A 243 1.57 -4.89 -23.84
C GLU A 243 0.19 -5.56 -23.84
N ARG A 244 -0.66 -5.27 -22.84
CA ARG A 244 -2.04 -5.78 -22.77
C ARG A 244 -2.88 -5.36 -23.97
N ILE A 245 -2.86 -4.08 -24.33
CA ILE A 245 -3.64 -3.58 -25.48
C ILE A 245 -3.14 -4.22 -26.78
N THR A 246 -1.83 -4.36 -26.95
CA THR A 246 -1.23 -4.95 -28.15
C THR A 246 -1.57 -6.43 -28.26
N LYS A 247 -1.47 -7.19 -27.15
CA LYS A 247 -1.90 -8.60 -27.11
C LYS A 247 -3.40 -8.75 -27.38
N ARG A 248 -4.26 -7.90 -26.79
CA ARG A 248 -5.72 -7.94 -26.99
C ARG A 248 -6.13 -7.62 -28.45
N LYS A 249 -5.41 -6.73 -29.12
CA LYS A 249 -5.61 -6.47 -30.56
C LYS A 249 -5.28 -7.67 -31.44
N ASN A 250 -4.31 -8.48 -31.02
CA ASN A 250 -3.91 -9.70 -31.72
C ASN A 250 -4.79 -10.91 -31.36
N LEU A 251 -5.74 -10.78 -30.43
CA LEU A 251 -6.74 -11.81 -30.17
C LEU A 251 -7.87 -11.77 -31.21
N PRO A 252 -8.44 -12.94 -31.59
CA PRO A 252 -9.62 -13.02 -32.43
C PRO A 252 -10.78 -12.20 -31.85
N PRO A 253 -11.69 -11.65 -32.68
CA PRO A 253 -12.78 -10.78 -32.23
C PRO A 253 -13.62 -11.36 -31.08
N LEU A 254 -13.83 -12.68 -31.06
CA LEU A 254 -14.60 -13.40 -30.04
C LEU A 254 -13.91 -13.47 -28.66
N ALA A 255 -12.59 -13.27 -28.59
CA ALA A 255 -11.81 -13.29 -27.35
C ALA A 255 -11.53 -11.89 -26.78
N ARG A 256 -12.20 -10.86 -27.31
CA ARG A 256 -11.99 -9.45 -26.91
C ARG A 256 -12.98 -8.96 -25.84
N ALA A 257 -13.85 -9.81 -25.31
CA ALA A 257 -14.78 -9.46 -24.21
C ALA A 257 -14.01 -8.97 -22.97
#